data_AF-A0A6A0A152-F1
#
_entry.id   AF-A0A6A0A152-F1
#
_cell.length_a   1.000
_cell.length_b   1.000
_cell.length_c   1.000
_cell.angle_alpha   90.00
_cell.angle_beta   90.00
_cell.angle_gamma   90.00
#
_symmetry.space_group_name_H-M   'P 1'
#
loop_
_entity.id
_entity.type
_entity.pdbx_description
1 polymer ?
#
loop_
_entity_poly.entity_id
_entity_poly.type
_entity_poly.pdbx_seq_one_letter_code
_entity_poly.pdbx_strand_id
1 'polypeptide(L)'
;ACPLKLGDGLVFDEGDPQQEEQGGSVFDLLDASGRKSLGAAGEADARSSGKPLPRVTVEFRAGQLDAGRLQPGQLVWKTKDHALEARLRATYEGLAGSAMRSLPVSARVSGKIGSALNLTLRDDAGFEVCALTNMALSAASKRPLTVDDIAAGLGQLGDNALSLDSLDTTGLDIAQ
;
A
#
# COMPACT_ATOMS: atom_id res chain seq x y z
N ALA A 1 -9.62 -2.32 24.89
CA ALA A 1 -10.18 -1.02 24.46
C ALA A 1 -9.14 -0.36 23.58
N CYS A 2 -9.52 0.51 22.63
CA CYS A 2 -8.53 1.28 21.87
C CYS A 2 -8.17 2.53 22.68
N PRO A 3 -6.92 2.68 23.16
CA PRO A 3 -6.52 3.85 23.92
C PRO A 3 -6.54 5.09 23.01
N LEU A 4 -6.96 6.23 23.57
CA LEU A 4 -6.95 7.52 22.88
C LEU A 4 -5.55 8.14 22.98
N LYS A 5 -5.02 8.62 21.86
CA LYS A 5 -3.69 9.22 21.75
C LYS A 5 -3.75 10.60 21.09
N LEU A 6 -2.69 11.38 21.28
CA LEU A 6 -2.52 12.65 20.59
C LEU A 6 -2.51 12.43 19.07
N GLY A 7 -3.22 13.28 18.34
CA GLY A 7 -3.40 13.20 16.90
C GLY A 7 -4.49 12.24 16.42
N ASP A 8 -5.12 11.46 17.31
CA ASP A 8 -6.28 10.65 16.95
C ASP A 8 -7.46 11.54 16.54
N GLY A 9 -8.28 11.05 15.61
CA GLY A 9 -9.49 11.72 15.16
C GLY A 9 -10.67 11.32 16.04
N LEU A 10 -11.42 12.31 16.52
CA LEU A 10 -12.67 12.13 17.25
C LEU A 10 -13.80 12.87 16.54
N VAL A 11 -14.98 12.24 16.55
CA VAL A 11 -16.22 12.84 16.06
C VAL A 11 -17.32 12.65 17.11
N PHE A 12 -18.13 13.68 17.28
CA PHE A 12 -19.29 13.73 18.18
C PHE A 12 -20.55 13.57 17.34
N ASP A 13 -21.29 12.50 17.61
CA ASP A 13 -22.54 12.16 16.91
C ASP A 13 -23.70 12.92 17.55
N GLU A 14 -24.25 13.86 16.78
CA GLU A 14 -25.39 14.69 17.17
C GLU A 14 -26.74 14.02 16.86
N GLY A 15 -26.73 12.84 16.22
CA GLY A 15 -27.94 12.12 15.81
C GLY A 15 -28.64 12.70 14.58
N ASP A 16 -28.01 13.64 13.88
CA ASP A 16 -28.52 14.26 12.65
C ASP A 16 -27.56 13.98 11.48
N PRO A 17 -27.81 12.91 10.69
CA PRO A 17 -26.92 12.52 9.59
C PRO A 17 -26.93 13.50 8.40
N GLN A 18 -27.83 14.50 8.38
CA GLN A 18 -27.88 15.50 7.31
C GLN A 18 -26.94 16.68 7.56
N GLN A 19 -26.43 16.84 8.78
CA GLN A 19 -25.48 17.89 9.13
C GLN A 19 -24.06 17.33 9.23
N GLU A 20 -23.07 18.18 8.95
CA GLU A 20 -21.68 17.83 9.24
C GLU A 20 -21.49 17.67 10.75
N GLU A 21 -21.10 16.46 11.16
CA GLU A 21 -20.79 16.13 12.56
C GLU A 21 -19.59 16.94 13.04
N GLN A 22 -19.63 17.36 14.32
CA GLN A 22 -18.49 18.04 14.92
C GLN A 22 -17.36 17.04 15.20
N GLY A 23 -16.15 17.36 14.75
CA GLY A 23 -15.01 16.49 14.96
C GLY A 23 -13.67 17.20 14.77
N GLY A 24 -12.61 16.57 15.27
CA GLY A 24 -11.28 17.14 15.20
C GLY A 24 -10.20 16.15 15.60
N SER A 25 -8.96 16.59 15.51
CA SER A 25 -7.82 15.82 15.98
C SER A 25 -7.51 16.18 17.43
N VAL A 26 -7.30 15.16 18.26
CA VAL A 26 -6.87 15.33 19.66
C VAL A 26 -5.56 16.10 19.69
N PHE A 27 -5.57 17.29 20.28
CA PHE A 27 -4.40 18.16 20.40
C PHE A 27 -3.66 17.93 21.72
N ASP A 28 -4.39 17.84 22.83
CA ASP A 28 -3.84 17.53 24.15
C ASP A 28 -4.80 16.64 24.95
N LEU A 29 -4.28 15.93 25.94
CA LEU A 29 -5.04 15.12 26.87
C LEU A 29 -4.64 15.50 28.29
N LEU A 30 -5.59 15.97 29.09
CA LEU A 30 -5.37 16.31 30.48
C LEU A 30 -6.04 15.28 31.40
N ASP A 31 -5.37 14.95 32.50
CA ASP A 31 -5.97 14.17 33.57
C ASP A 31 -7.03 14.97 34.34
N ALA A 32 -7.71 14.32 35.28
CA ALA A 32 -8.72 14.96 36.13
C ALA A 32 -8.18 16.15 36.96
N SER A 33 -6.86 16.30 37.10
CA SER A 33 -6.20 17.42 37.78
C SER A 33 -5.74 18.53 36.82
N GLY A 34 -6.06 18.42 35.53
CA GLY A 34 -5.67 19.39 34.51
C GLY A 34 -4.21 19.30 34.09
N ARG A 35 -3.50 18.23 34.46
CA ARG A 35 -2.11 18.02 34.06
C ARG A 35 -2.07 17.26 32.74
N LYS A 36 -1.12 17.62 31.88
CA LYS A 36 -0.88 16.89 30.63
C LYS A 36 -0.60 15.42 30.94
N SER A 37 -1.48 14.57 30.45
CA SER A 37 -1.31 13.12 30.52
C SER A 37 -0.32 12.72 29.42
N LEU A 38 0.96 12.60 29.81
CA LEU A 38 1.99 12.08 28.91
C LEU A 38 1.75 10.58 28.70
N GLY A 39 0.99 10.26 27.64
CA GLY A 39 0.83 8.90 27.14
C GLY A 39 -0.51 8.29 27.51
N ALA A 40 -1.23 7.85 26.46
CA ALA A 40 -2.38 6.97 26.47
C ALA A 40 -3.24 7.01 27.75
N ALA A 41 -4.29 7.82 27.74
CA ALA A 41 -5.36 7.68 28.71
C ALA A 41 -5.96 6.26 28.58
N GLY A 42 -5.53 5.35 29.45
CA GLY A 42 -6.12 4.02 29.61
C GLY A 42 -5.51 2.90 28.77
N GLU A 43 -4.20 2.64 28.89
CA GLU A 43 -3.68 1.29 28.66
C GLU A 43 -4.02 0.30 29.80
N ALA A 44 -4.52 0.79 30.93
CA ALA A 44 -5.06 -0.08 31.97
C ALA A 44 -6.43 -0.62 31.55
N ASP A 45 -6.63 -1.93 31.67
CA ASP A 45 -7.87 -2.69 31.53
C ASP A 45 -8.97 -2.21 32.50
N ALA A 46 -9.45 -0.98 32.31
CA ALA A 46 -10.48 -0.37 33.14
C ALA A 46 -11.84 -1.06 32.97
N ARG A 47 -12.02 -1.86 31.90
CA ARG A 47 -13.21 -2.71 31.73
C ARG A 47 -13.20 -3.94 32.64
N SER A 48 -12.05 -4.33 33.22
CA SER A 48 -11.92 -5.56 34.02
C SER A 48 -12.07 -5.33 35.53
N SER A 49 -12.00 -4.08 36.01
CA SER A 49 -11.90 -3.77 37.44
C SER A 49 -13.19 -3.23 38.09
N GLY A 50 -14.29 -3.10 37.35
CA GLY A 50 -15.57 -2.58 37.88
C GLY A 50 -15.50 -1.15 38.44
N LYS A 51 -14.36 -0.48 38.28
CA LYS A 51 -14.08 0.86 38.80
C LYS A 51 -14.38 1.89 37.71
N PRO A 52 -15.03 3.02 38.04
CA PRO A 52 -15.29 4.07 37.05
C PRO A 52 -13.98 4.56 36.43
N LEU A 53 -13.98 4.68 35.10
CA LEU A 53 -12.89 5.26 34.34
C LEU A 53 -12.59 6.68 34.86
N PRO A 54 -11.31 7.07 34.96
CA PRO A 54 -10.96 8.43 35.35
C PRO A 54 -11.49 9.43 34.32
N ARG A 55 -11.93 10.60 34.79
CA ARG A 55 -12.26 11.71 33.91
C ARG A 55 -10.99 12.21 33.22
N VAL A 56 -11.11 12.50 31.94
CA VAL A 56 -10.06 13.09 31.12
C VAL A 56 -10.63 14.26 30.35
N THR A 57 -9.81 15.27 30.12
CA THR A 57 -10.15 16.40 29.26
C THR A 57 -9.41 16.24 27.94
N VAL A 58 -10.15 16.30 26.84
CA VAL A 58 -9.60 16.26 25.49
C VAL A 58 -9.59 17.68 24.94
N GLU A 59 -8.42 18.17 24.56
CA GLU A 59 -8.27 19.48 23.94
C GLU A 59 -8.17 19.33 22.43
N PHE A 60 -8.76 20.29 21.73
CA PHE A 60 -8.73 20.40 20.27
C PHE A 60 -8.12 21.75 19.89
N ARG A 61 -7.63 21.86 18.64
CA ARG A 61 -7.14 23.16 18.18
C ARG A 61 -8.28 24.18 18.11
N ALA A 62 -7.95 25.44 18.36
CA ALA A 62 -8.90 26.54 18.25
C ALA A 62 -9.57 26.54 16.87
N GLY A 63 -10.90 26.61 16.85
CA GLY A 63 -11.70 26.64 15.63
C GLY A 63 -11.95 25.27 14.97
N GLN A 64 -11.49 24.14 15.55
CA GLN A 64 -11.83 22.82 15.02
C GLN A 64 -13.22 22.32 15.44
N LEU A 65 -13.76 22.83 16.55
CA LEU A 65 -15.06 22.41 17.09
C LEU A 65 -15.88 23.63 17.47
N ASP A 66 -17.18 23.58 17.20
CA ASP A 66 -18.16 24.47 17.79
C ASP A 66 -18.69 23.86 19.10
N ALA A 67 -18.18 24.37 20.23
CA ALA A 67 -18.59 23.91 21.54
C ALA A 67 -20.07 24.16 21.85
N GLY A 68 -20.74 25.08 21.15
CA GLY A 68 -22.18 25.33 21.31
C GLY A 68 -23.06 24.19 20.78
N ARG A 69 -22.53 23.36 19.87
CA ARG A 69 -23.21 22.19 19.30
C ARG A 69 -22.98 20.92 20.12
N LEU A 70 -21.99 20.92 21.00
CA LEU A 70 -21.65 19.76 21.82
C LEU A 70 -22.52 19.66 23.06
N GLN A 71 -23.07 18.48 23.31
CA GLN A 71 -23.94 18.22 24.46
C GLN A 71 -23.53 16.94 25.22
N PRO A 72 -23.61 16.92 26.56
CA PRO A 72 -23.42 15.70 27.33
C PRO A 72 -24.39 14.60 26.87
N GLY A 73 -23.85 13.40 26.64
CA GLY A 73 -24.63 12.24 26.19
C GLY A 73 -24.53 11.93 24.70
N GLN A 74 -23.95 12.83 23.90
CA GLN A 74 -23.58 12.54 22.50
C GLN A 74 -22.59 11.38 22.44
N LEU A 75 -22.74 10.54 21.41
CA LEU A 75 -21.79 9.44 21.18
C LEU A 75 -20.49 10.01 20.63
N VAL A 76 -19.38 9.40 21.03
CA VAL A 76 -18.04 9.80 20.60
C VAL A 76 -17.41 8.65 19.85
N TRP A 77 -17.05 8.90 18.59
CA TRP A 77 -16.44 7.92 17.70
C TRP A 77 -14.99 8.27 17.44
N LYS A 78 -14.11 7.26 17.51
CA LYS A 78 -12.73 7.39 17.04
C LYS A 78 -12.70 7.16 15.54
N THR A 79 -12.39 8.20 14.76
CA THR A 79 -12.39 8.15 13.29
C THR A 79 -11.01 7.97 12.69
N LYS A 80 -9.96 8.33 13.43
CA LYS A 80 -8.57 8.16 12.99
C LYS A 80 -7.70 7.65 14.13
N ASP A 81 -6.90 6.62 13.85
CA ASP A 81 -5.88 6.10 14.77
C ASP A 81 -4.51 6.19 14.09
N HIS A 82 -3.74 7.22 14.44
CA HIS A 82 -2.47 7.50 13.80
C HIS A 82 -1.44 6.37 14.03
N ALA A 83 -1.53 5.66 15.16
CA ALA A 83 -0.62 4.57 15.49
C ALA A 83 -0.95 3.31 14.67
N LEU A 84 -2.24 3.01 14.48
CA LEU A 84 -2.68 1.93 13.60
C LEU A 84 -2.32 2.23 12.14
N GLU A 85 -2.60 3.44 11.67
CA GLU A 85 -2.23 3.86 10.31
C GLU A 85 -0.72 3.77 10.08
N ALA A 86 0.09 4.25 11.03
CA ALA A 86 1.54 4.16 10.94
C ALA A 86 2.02 2.70 10.87
N ARG A 87 1.41 1.80 11.65
CA ARG A 87 1.72 0.37 11.60
C ARG A 87 1.34 -0.26 10.27
N LEU A 88 0.13 0.02 9.75
CA LEU A 88 -0.32 -0.47 8.45
C LEU A 88 0.58 0.02 7.33
N ARG A 89 0.93 1.31 7.36
CA ARG A 89 1.88 1.90 6.41
C ARG A 89 3.24 1.24 6.49
N ALA A 90 3.77 1.00 7.70
CA ALA A 90 5.04 0.30 7.88
C ALA A 90 5.01 -1.14 7.34
N THR A 91 3.87 -1.85 7.46
CA THR A 91 3.71 -3.18 6.84
C THR A 91 3.74 -3.09 5.32
N TYR A 92 3.11 -2.08 4.73
CA TYR A 92 3.09 -1.90 3.28
C TYR A 92 4.44 -1.40 2.70
N GLU A 93 5.07 -0.43 3.35
CA GLU A 93 6.34 0.17 2.93
C GLU A 93 7.56 -0.72 3.27
N GLY A 94 7.46 -1.54 4.33
CA GLY A 94 8.50 -2.48 4.75
C GLY A 94 8.59 -3.73 3.88
N LEU A 95 7.60 -3.98 3.01
CA LEU A 95 7.72 -4.97 1.94
C LEU A 95 8.59 -4.35 0.85
N ALA A 96 9.74 -4.98 0.56
CA ALA A 96 10.61 -4.56 -0.53
C ALA A 96 9.74 -4.37 -1.79
N GLY A 97 9.66 -3.13 -2.29
CA GLY A 97 8.68 -2.73 -3.30
C GLY A 97 8.67 -3.62 -4.55
N SER A 98 9.77 -4.33 -4.85
CA SER A 98 9.89 -5.31 -5.92
C SER A 98 9.17 -6.65 -5.62
N ALA A 99 9.20 -7.15 -4.38
CA ALA A 99 8.73 -8.49 -4.05
C ALA A 99 7.20 -8.67 -4.10
N MET A 100 6.43 -7.59 -3.91
CA MET A 100 4.96 -7.61 -4.07
C MET A 100 4.49 -7.03 -5.41
N ARG A 101 5.40 -6.43 -6.19
CA ARG A 101 5.07 -5.84 -7.49
C ARG A 101 5.51 -6.69 -8.67
N SER A 102 6.50 -7.56 -8.57
CA SER A 102 6.92 -8.36 -9.72
C SER A 102 6.11 -9.65 -9.83
N LEU A 103 5.23 -9.72 -10.82
CA LEU A 103 4.61 -10.94 -11.31
C LEU A 103 5.66 -11.74 -12.10
N PRO A 104 6.02 -12.95 -11.66
CA PRO A 104 6.93 -13.80 -12.40
C PRO A 104 6.29 -14.23 -13.72
N VAL A 105 7.02 -14.07 -14.82
CA VAL A 105 6.59 -14.52 -16.15
C VAL A 105 7.68 -15.37 -16.79
N SER A 106 7.23 -16.41 -17.48
CA SER A 106 8.06 -17.20 -18.40
C SER A 106 8.03 -16.56 -19.78
N ALA A 107 9.19 -16.42 -20.41
CA ALA A 107 9.31 -15.88 -21.76
C ALA A 107 9.76 -16.96 -22.74
N ARG A 108 9.10 -17.00 -23.90
CA ARG A 108 9.51 -17.84 -25.03
C ARG A 108 9.77 -16.96 -26.24
N VAL A 109 10.95 -17.09 -26.82
CA VAL A 109 11.35 -16.35 -28.02
C VAL A 109 11.54 -17.33 -29.18
N SER A 110 10.89 -17.04 -30.30
CA SER A 110 10.96 -17.85 -31.51
C SER A 110 11.04 -16.99 -32.75
N GLY A 111 11.65 -17.52 -33.81
CA GLY A 111 11.78 -16.79 -35.06
C GLY A 111 12.88 -17.37 -35.94
N LYS A 112 12.77 -17.12 -37.25
CA LYS A 112 13.76 -17.55 -38.24
C LYS A 112 14.27 -16.36 -39.02
N ILE A 113 15.48 -16.46 -39.56
CA ILE A 113 16.01 -15.47 -40.51
C ILE A 113 15.00 -15.28 -41.65
N GLY A 114 14.65 -14.03 -41.94
CA GLY A 114 13.64 -13.64 -42.91
C GLY A 114 12.21 -13.53 -42.36
N SER A 115 11.96 -13.91 -41.10
CA SER A 115 10.65 -13.83 -40.42
C SER A 115 10.69 -12.91 -39.21
N ALA A 116 9.54 -12.39 -38.78
CA ALA A 116 9.43 -11.63 -37.54
C ALA A 116 9.82 -12.50 -36.31
N LEU A 117 10.41 -11.86 -35.31
CA LEU A 117 10.65 -12.47 -34.00
C LEU A 117 9.36 -12.44 -33.20
N ASN A 118 9.01 -13.57 -32.60
CA ASN A 118 7.84 -13.77 -31.78
C ASN A 118 8.27 -13.95 -30.31
N LEU A 119 7.75 -13.09 -29.44
CA LEU A 119 7.91 -13.15 -28.00
C LEU A 119 6.57 -13.53 -27.38
N THR A 120 6.54 -14.64 -26.64
CA THR A 120 5.40 -15.06 -25.84
C THR A 120 5.75 -14.91 -24.36
N LEU A 121 4.90 -14.24 -23.59
CA LEU A 121 5.00 -14.16 -22.13
C LEU A 121 3.84 -14.92 -21.50
N ARG A 122 4.11 -15.69 -20.45
CA ARG A 122 3.10 -16.42 -19.71
C ARG A 122 3.31 -16.34 -18.21
N ASP A 123 2.25 -16.04 -17.46
CA ASP A 123 2.23 -16.03 -16.00
C ASP A 123 1.82 -17.39 -15.40
N ASP A 124 1.87 -17.48 -14.07
CA ASP A 124 1.49 -18.66 -13.29
C ASP A 124 -0.03 -18.93 -13.30
N ALA A 125 -0.83 -17.89 -13.49
CA ALA A 125 -2.28 -17.96 -13.67
C ALA A 125 -2.69 -18.50 -15.06
N GLY A 126 -1.74 -18.59 -16.01
CA GLY A 126 -1.94 -19.14 -17.34
C GLY A 126 -2.37 -18.13 -18.40
N PHE A 127 -2.31 -16.82 -18.11
CA PHE A 127 -2.48 -15.79 -19.12
C PHE A 127 -1.28 -15.76 -20.05
N GLU A 128 -1.54 -15.65 -21.35
CA GLU A 128 -0.52 -15.65 -22.39
C GLU A 128 -0.67 -14.42 -23.30
N VAL A 129 0.45 -13.74 -23.58
CA VAL A 129 0.51 -12.61 -24.49
C VAL A 129 1.61 -12.84 -25.51
N CYS A 130 1.32 -12.58 -26.79
CA CYS A 130 2.26 -12.73 -27.89
C CYS A 130 2.52 -11.37 -28.56
N ALA A 131 3.79 -11.08 -28.82
CA ALA A 131 4.24 -9.88 -29.52
C ALA A 131 5.18 -10.26 -30.67
N LEU A 132 4.98 -9.62 -31.83
CA LEU A 132 5.79 -9.81 -33.02
C LEU A 132 6.62 -8.55 -33.30
N THR A 133 7.85 -8.72 -33.74
CA THR A 133 8.65 -7.59 -34.22
C THR A 133 8.14 -7.11 -35.58
N ASN A 134 8.12 -5.79 -35.77
CA ASN A 134 7.71 -5.18 -37.05
C ASN A 134 8.74 -5.38 -38.17
N MET A 135 9.95 -5.85 -37.82
CA MET A 135 11.02 -6.15 -38.76
C MET A 135 11.30 -7.65 -38.75
N ALA A 136 11.64 -8.18 -39.93
CA ALA A 136 12.15 -9.53 -40.07
C ALA A 136 13.55 -9.65 -39.46
N LEU A 137 13.81 -10.78 -38.80
CA LEU A 137 15.14 -11.18 -38.35
C LEU A 137 16.07 -11.26 -39.55
N SER A 138 17.22 -10.61 -39.45
CA SER A 138 18.27 -10.67 -40.46
C SER A 138 19.51 -11.32 -39.88
N ALA A 139 20.33 -11.96 -40.74
CA ALA A 139 21.60 -12.51 -40.32
C ALA A 139 22.49 -11.37 -39.79
N ALA A 140 23.03 -11.54 -38.59
CA ALA A 140 23.87 -10.53 -37.96
C ALA A 140 25.20 -10.40 -38.73
N SER A 141 25.55 -9.17 -39.14
CA SER A 141 26.79 -8.93 -39.91
C SER A 141 28.03 -8.65 -39.06
N LYS A 142 27.87 -8.33 -37.76
CA LYS A 142 28.98 -7.93 -36.86
C LYS A 142 28.96 -8.60 -35.49
N ARG A 143 27.79 -8.80 -34.88
CA ARG A 143 27.65 -9.47 -33.58
C ARG A 143 26.39 -10.33 -33.58
N PRO A 144 26.50 -11.66 -33.48
CA PRO A 144 25.33 -12.55 -33.40
C PRO A 144 24.52 -12.24 -32.14
N LEU A 145 23.20 -12.41 -32.23
CA LEU A 145 22.29 -12.25 -31.10
C LEU A 145 22.50 -13.42 -30.15
N THR A 146 22.98 -13.16 -28.92
CA THR A 146 23.17 -14.21 -27.91
C THR A 146 21.95 -14.33 -26.99
N VAL A 147 21.83 -15.46 -26.30
CA VAL A 147 20.78 -15.65 -25.27
C VAL A 147 20.91 -14.60 -24.16
N ASP A 148 22.15 -14.21 -23.80
CA ASP A 148 22.40 -13.15 -22.82
C ASP A 148 21.96 -11.78 -23.32
N ASP A 149 22.08 -11.48 -24.62
CA ASP A 149 21.56 -10.23 -25.21
C ASP A 149 20.02 -10.18 -25.15
N ILE A 150 19.35 -11.33 -25.35
CA ILE A 150 17.88 -11.45 -25.23
C ILE A 150 17.47 -11.31 -23.76
N ALA A 151 18.17 -11.99 -22.85
CA ALA A 151 17.91 -11.91 -21.42
C ALA A 151 18.17 -10.50 -20.86
N ALA A 152 19.18 -9.78 -21.36
CA ALA A 152 19.44 -8.39 -20.99
C ALA A 152 18.34 -7.44 -21.52
N GLY A 153 17.85 -7.68 -22.74
CA GLY A 153 16.74 -6.91 -23.32
C GLY A 153 15.40 -7.16 -22.61
N LEU A 154 15.10 -8.41 -22.23
CA LEU A 154 13.90 -8.79 -21.48
C LEU A 154 14.03 -8.52 -19.96
N GLY A 155 15.25 -8.52 -19.42
CA GLY A 155 15.51 -8.11 -18.04
C GLY A 155 15.18 -6.63 -17.80
N GLN A 156 15.07 -5.85 -18.87
CA GLN A 156 14.54 -4.48 -18.90
C GLN A 156 13.06 -4.41 -19.28
N LEU A 157 12.23 -5.42 -18.93
CA LEU A 157 10.75 -5.34 -19.05
C LEU A 157 10.13 -4.11 -18.33
N GLY A 158 10.96 -3.31 -17.64
CA GLY A 158 10.75 -1.91 -17.30
C GLY A 158 10.53 -1.72 -15.80
N ASP A 159 10.14 -0.51 -15.40
CA ASP A 159 9.52 -0.22 -14.08
C ASP A 159 8.20 -1.00 -13.84
N ASN A 160 7.88 -1.95 -14.73
CA ASN A 160 6.66 -2.75 -14.71
C ASN A 160 6.75 -3.85 -13.66
N ALA A 161 5.55 -4.21 -13.23
CA ALA A 161 5.24 -5.27 -12.30
C ALA A 161 5.58 -6.68 -12.83
N LEU A 162 6.60 -6.89 -13.68
CA LEU A 162 6.95 -8.18 -14.27
C LEU A 162 8.41 -8.55 -13.95
N SER A 163 8.67 -9.79 -13.54
CA SER A 163 10.02 -10.34 -13.41
C SER A 163 10.17 -11.57 -14.29
N LEU A 164 11.29 -11.67 -15.00
CA LEU A 164 11.60 -12.84 -15.82
C LEU A 164 12.01 -14.03 -14.93
N ASP A 165 11.22 -15.09 -14.92
CA ASP A 165 11.49 -16.32 -14.17
C ASP A 165 12.26 -17.34 -15.02
N SER A 166 11.87 -17.50 -16.27
CA SER A 166 12.51 -18.42 -17.22
C SER A 166 12.48 -17.88 -18.66
N LEU A 167 13.49 -18.27 -19.45
CA LEU A 167 13.63 -17.88 -20.86
C LEU A 167 13.88 -19.12 -21.72
N ASP A 168 12.97 -19.38 -22.66
CA ASP A 168 13.11 -20.43 -23.68
C ASP A 168 13.41 -19.80 -25.05
N THR A 169 14.61 -20.07 -25.57
CA THR A 169 15.06 -19.64 -26.92
C THR A 169 15.20 -20.81 -27.90
N THR A 170 14.66 -22.00 -27.59
CA THR A 170 14.79 -23.18 -28.48
C THR A 170 14.12 -22.99 -29.85
N GLY A 171 13.16 -22.07 -29.96
CA GLY A 171 12.47 -21.73 -31.21
C GLY A 171 13.16 -20.69 -32.07
N LEU A 172 14.34 -20.20 -31.68
CA LEU A 172 15.14 -19.23 -32.42
C LEU A 172 16.08 -19.96 -33.38
N ASP A 173 15.80 -19.84 -34.67
CA ASP A 173 16.63 -20.31 -35.79
C ASP A 173 17.53 -19.14 -36.24
N ILE A 174 18.41 -18.71 -35.33
CA ILE A 174 19.52 -17.82 -35.63
C ILE A 174 20.72 -18.70 -35.95
N ALA A 175 21.26 -18.56 -37.16
CA ALA A 175 22.46 -19.30 -37.54
C ALA A 175 23.56 -19.10 -36.49
N GLN A 176 24.09 -20.21 -35.96
CA GLN A 176 25.24 -20.23 -35.06
C GLN A 176 26.46 -19.54 -35.68
#